data_AF-A0A0K8ULS8-F1
#
_entry.id   AF-A0A0K8ULS8-F1
#
_cell.length_a   1.000
_cell.length_b   1.000
_cell.length_c   1.000
_cell.angle_alpha   90.00
_cell.angle_beta   90.00
_cell.angle_gamma   90.00
#
_symmetry.space_group_name_H-M   'P 1'
#
loop_
_entity.id
_entity.type
_entity.pdbx_description
1 polymer ?
#
loop_
_entity_poly.entity_id
_entity_poly.type
_entity_poly.pdbx_seq_one_letter_code
_entity_poly.pdbx_strand_id
1 'polypeptide(L)'
;MDRASIFFLDEGESNTFDFDETLPPLPLPDLHDTLQRYYDTIKPFGSPSELEKSKKIISDFECGIGTELQRKLKERAAVKKNWLNEWWDKYAYHMLRTPLIPYIIMAMPVNLEVINIPETPAFLLKNLARILYHTLEFWNLLRNATIKPHSSHGGKIKYSSALYKRFFSATRAPGIDYDYIKTYFKPVNEGNTPSHVVVSGKGRIFAFDGLHADGTIISPLEILIVLQRIRSILDYESMGDCVPVLTHDDRTTWANNYIHLQEISEKNKETIETIESSSIIVTFDENEPHSYEETSLLCVNGDFHSKWGDRSSTIIAFKNGRFAYVGEHSAYDGTFSVSYALFVQLSMFEIGEPDWSCTDNSKYITLTELKFDLDNELQKEIDRAKLDCDLRVAINMKNKNTLLRNTLTFELI
;
A
#
# COMPACT_ATOMS: atom_id res chain seq x y z
N MET A 1 -21.53 1.96 15.35
CA MET A 1 -20.95 3.24 14.90
C MET A 1 -21.19 3.33 13.41
N ASP A 2 -21.61 4.47 12.92
CA ASP A 2 -21.82 4.74 11.50
C ASP A 2 -20.57 5.37 10.88
N ARG A 3 -20.50 5.41 9.55
CA ARG A 3 -19.42 6.04 8.79
C ARG A 3 -19.24 7.50 9.18
N ALA A 4 -20.35 8.20 9.43
CA ALA A 4 -20.32 9.64 9.63
C ALA A 4 -19.61 10.05 10.93
N SER A 5 -19.97 9.40 12.04
CA SER A 5 -19.39 9.64 13.36
C SER A 5 -17.90 9.30 13.46
N ILE A 6 -17.41 8.38 12.61
CA ILE A 6 -16.00 7.96 12.60
C ILE A 6 -15.15 8.86 11.72
N PHE A 7 -15.62 9.21 10.52
CA PHE A 7 -14.75 9.77 9.47
C PHE A 7 -14.97 11.24 9.18
N PHE A 8 -16.17 11.80 9.38
CA PHE A 8 -16.41 13.21 9.06
C PHE A 8 -16.09 14.10 10.27
N LEU A 9 -15.46 15.23 9.98
CA LEU A 9 -15.27 16.29 10.97
C LEU A 9 -16.62 16.92 11.32
N ASP A 10 -16.78 17.24 12.60
CA ASP A 10 -17.89 18.07 13.05
C ASP A 10 -17.64 19.54 12.69
N GLU A 11 -18.71 20.35 12.62
CA GLU A 11 -18.59 21.77 12.28
C GLU A 11 -17.68 22.50 13.27
N GLY A 12 -16.63 23.15 12.75
CA GLY A 12 -15.65 23.90 13.55
C GLY A 12 -14.48 23.09 14.12
N GLU A 13 -14.38 21.78 13.85
CA GLU A 13 -13.18 21.01 14.18
C GLU A 13 -11.99 21.38 13.27
N SER A 14 -10.77 21.29 13.81
CA SER A 14 -9.54 21.45 13.03
C SER A 14 -9.41 20.38 11.95
N ASN A 15 -8.74 20.72 10.85
CA ASN A 15 -8.64 19.83 9.70
C ASN A 15 -7.80 18.57 10.03
N THR A 16 -7.80 17.60 9.11
CA THR A 16 -7.10 16.31 9.27
C THR A 16 -5.63 16.43 9.70
N PHE A 17 -4.92 17.47 9.24
CA PHE A 17 -3.46 17.60 9.39
C PHE A 17 -3.04 18.66 10.43
N ASP A 18 -3.93 19.55 10.86
CA ASP A 18 -3.60 20.68 11.76
C ASP A 18 -2.99 20.23 13.10
N PHE A 19 -3.40 19.05 13.59
CA PHE A 19 -2.89 18.53 14.86
C PHE A 19 -1.41 18.15 14.81
N ASP A 20 -0.88 17.79 13.63
CA ASP A 20 0.48 17.30 13.47
C ASP A 20 1.52 18.31 13.96
N GLU A 21 1.25 19.62 13.85
CA GLU A 21 2.14 20.68 14.34
C GLU A 21 2.15 20.78 15.88
N THR A 22 1.03 20.44 16.53
CA THR A 22 0.87 20.54 17.99
C THR A 22 1.27 19.27 18.76
N LEU A 23 1.46 18.14 18.07
CA LEU A 23 1.86 16.89 18.71
C LEU A 23 3.20 17.02 19.45
N PRO A 24 3.38 16.32 20.60
CA PRO A 24 4.66 16.32 21.30
C PRO A 24 5.75 15.65 20.45
N PRO A 25 7.02 16.04 20.61
CA PRO A 25 8.14 15.32 20.02
C PRO A 25 8.18 13.86 20.46
N LEU A 26 8.70 12.97 19.60
CA LEU A 26 8.93 11.57 19.94
C LEU A 26 9.88 11.50 21.13
N PRO A 27 9.48 10.91 22.28
CA PRO A 27 10.35 10.83 23.44
C PRO A 27 11.60 10.00 23.14
N LEU A 28 12.68 10.32 23.84
CA LEU A 28 13.91 9.53 23.82
C LEU A 28 14.06 8.85 25.20
N PRO A 29 13.94 7.52 25.28
CA PRO A 29 14.09 6.78 26.54
C PRO A 29 15.49 6.96 27.15
N ASP A 30 15.58 6.80 28.47
CA ASP A 30 16.88 6.76 29.15
C ASP A 30 17.68 5.50 28.77
N LEU A 31 19.01 5.62 28.73
CA LEU A 31 19.89 4.51 28.36
C LEU A 31 19.80 3.36 29.36
N HIS A 32 19.82 3.67 30.66
CA HIS A 32 19.75 2.68 31.73
C HIS A 32 18.45 1.89 31.63
N ASP A 33 17.33 2.60 31.55
CA ASP A 33 15.99 2.00 31.42
C ASP A 33 15.88 1.14 30.16
N THR A 34 16.46 1.58 29.04
CA THR A 34 16.46 0.83 27.78
C THR A 34 17.23 -0.48 27.93
N LEU A 35 18.41 -0.44 28.53
CA LEU A 35 19.28 -1.59 28.73
C LEU A 35 18.71 -2.58 29.75
N GLN A 36 18.07 -2.08 30.80
CA GLN A 36 17.37 -2.91 31.77
C GLN A 36 16.20 -3.66 31.12
N ARG A 37 15.37 -2.96 30.31
CA ARG A 37 14.30 -3.60 29.55
C ARG A 37 14.84 -4.62 28.55
N TYR A 38 15.94 -4.31 27.85
CA TYR A 38 16.60 -5.25 26.95
C TYR A 38 17.08 -6.50 27.69
N TYR A 39 17.68 -6.36 28.88
CA TYR A 39 18.05 -7.52 29.68
C TYR A 39 16.82 -8.35 30.08
N ASP A 40 15.73 -7.69 30.47
CA ASP A 40 14.49 -8.36 30.85
C ASP A 40 13.86 -9.15 29.70
N THR A 41 13.94 -8.67 28.45
CA THR A 41 13.41 -9.39 27.28
C THR A 41 14.23 -10.62 26.91
N ILE A 42 15.55 -10.65 27.19
CA ILE A 42 16.40 -11.81 26.85
C ILE A 42 16.41 -12.89 27.95
N LYS A 43 15.98 -12.56 29.18
CA LYS A 43 15.94 -13.51 30.32
C LYS A 43 15.30 -14.87 30.01
N PRO A 44 14.13 -14.94 29.33
CA PRO A 44 13.47 -16.22 29.07
C PRO A 44 14.24 -17.15 28.12
N PHE A 45 15.20 -16.62 27.36
CA PHE A 45 15.88 -17.35 26.29
C PHE A 45 17.31 -17.76 26.63
N GLY A 46 17.92 -17.14 27.64
CA GLY A 46 19.33 -17.37 27.99
C GLY A 46 19.52 -18.40 29.09
N SER A 47 20.52 -19.27 28.94
CA SER A 47 21.05 -20.06 30.05
C SER A 47 21.70 -19.16 31.11
N PRO A 48 21.89 -19.64 32.36
CA PRO A 48 22.56 -18.85 33.40
C PRO A 48 23.92 -18.28 32.98
N SER A 49 24.71 -19.04 32.21
CA SER A 49 26.01 -18.59 31.71
C SER A 49 25.88 -17.48 30.65
N GLU A 50 24.91 -17.59 29.74
CA GLU A 50 24.68 -16.58 28.70
C GLU A 50 24.14 -15.28 29.31
N LEU A 51 23.21 -15.37 30.25
CA LEU A 51 22.66 -14.20 30.93
C LEU A 51 23.74 -13.44 31.71
N GLU A 52 24.68 -14.14 32.36
CA GLU A 52 25.78 -13.49 33.06
C GLU A 52 26.75 -12.78 32.09
N LYS A 53 27.01 -13.38 30.92
CA LYS A 53 27.75 -12.71 29.84
C LYS A 53 27.01 -11.47 29.32
N SER A 54 25.70 -11.58 29.09
CA SER A 54 24.88 -10.46 28.62
C SER A 54 24.86 -9.31 29.62
N LYS A 55 24.72 -9.56 30.93
CA LYS A 55 24.85 -8.51 31.95
C LYS A 55 26.17 -7.76 31.85
N LYS A 56 27.28 -8.50 31.67
CA LYS A 56 28.60 -7.89 31.53
C LYS A 56 28.67 -7.00 30.28
N ILE A 57 28.20 -7.49 29.13
CA ILE A 57 28.17 -6.72 27.88
C ILE A 57 27.32 -5.45 28.05
N ILE A 58 26.15 -5.57 28.67
CA ILE A 58 25.25 -4.44 28.93
C ILE A 58 25.91 -3.40 29.83
N SER A 59 26.53 -3.83 30.94
CA SER A 59 27.28 -2.97 31.86
C SER A 59 28.45 -2.26 31.17
N ASP A 60 29.24 -3.00 30.39
CA ASP A 60 30.37 -2.46 29.63
C ASP A 60 29.92 -1.46 28.56
N PHE A 61 28.77 -1.71 27.91
CA PHE A 61 28.19 -0.78 26.93
C PHE A 61 27.67 0.50 27.61
N GLU A 62 26.92 0.36 28.71
CA GLU A 62 26.36 1.47 29.47
C GLU A 62 27.45 2.41 29.98
N CYS A 63 28.49 1.85 30.61
CA CYS A 63 29.61 2.60 31.18
C CYS A 63 30.66 3.02 30.15
N GLY A 64 30.51 2.59 28.89
CA GLY A 64 31.46 2.81 27.81
C GLY A 64 30.84 3.56 26.63
N ILE A 65 30.92 2.94 25.45
CA ILE A 65 30.53 3.58 24.19
C ILE A 65 29.03 3.95 24.13
N GLY A 66 28.17 3.23 24.85
CA GLY A 66 26.73 3.49 24.88
C GLY A 66 26.37 4.87 25.42
N THR A 67 27.09 5.36 26.44
CA THR A 67 26.90 6.73 26.96
C THR A 67 27.19 7.78 25.89
N GLU A 68 28.27 7.61 25.13
CA GLU A 68 28.63 8.54 24.04
C GLU A 68 27.62 8.48 22.88
N LEU A 69 27.15 7.28 22.52
CA LEU A 69 26.10 7.12 21.50
C LEU A 69 24.78 7.76 21.93
N GLN A 70 24.37 7.55 23.19
CA GLN A 70 23.16 8.16 23.74
C GLN A 70 23.26 9.69 23.78
N ARG A 71 24.45 10.24 24.08
CA ARG A 71 24.69 11.69 24.03
C ARG A 71 24.44 12.24 22.61
N LYS A 72 24.99 11.60 21.58
CA LYS A 72 24.74 11.98 20.18
C LYS A 72 23.28 11.82 19.78
N LEU A 73 22.60 10.79 20.29
CA LEU A 73 21.18 10.57 20.04
C LEU A 73 20.31 11.67 20.69
N LYS A 74 20.66 12.12 21.91
CA LYS A 74 20.04 13.29 22.56
C LYS A 74 20.23 14.57 21.76
N GLU A 75 21.42 14.82 21.21
CA GLU A 75 21.67 15.97 20.32
C GLU A 75 20.79 15.93 19.07
N ARG A 76 20.65 14.76 18.44
CA ARG A 76 19.74 14.58 17.30
C ARG A 76 18.28 14.83 17.69
N ALA A 77 17.84 14.29 18.83
CA ALA A 77 16.47 14.43 19.31
C ALA A 77 16.11 15.87 19.70
N ALA A 78 17.09 16.68 20.13
CA ALA A 78 16.87 18.08 20.48
C ALA A 78 16.46 18.97 19.29
N VAL A 79 16.76 18.56 18.05
CA VAL A 79 16.52 19.36 16.83
C VAL A 79 15.51 18.72 15.88
N LYS A 80 14.87 17.60 16.26
CA LYS A 80 13.89 16.89 15.43
C LYS A 80 12.64 16.56 16.23
N LYS A 81 11.46 16.84 15.65
CA LYS A 81 10.18 16.44 16.24
C LYS A 81 10.03 14.92 16.34
N ASN A 82 10.45 14.21 15.31
CA ASN A 82 10.61 12.76 15.35
C ASN A 82 12.05 12.45 14.95
N TRP A 83 12.86 11.98 15.91
CA TRP A 83 14.28 11.73 15.69
C TRP A 83 14.55 10.42 14.93
N LEU A 84 13.56 9.52 14.88
CA LEU A 84 13.66 8.17 14.37
C LEU A 84 13.17 8.04 12.91
N ASN A 85 12.17 8.81 12.48
CA ASN A 85 11.48 8.62 11.19
C ASN A 85 12.39 8.39 9.97
N GLU A 86 13.39 9.25 9.75
CA GLU A 86 14.34 9.17 8.64
C GLU A 86 15.18 7.89 8.71
N TRP A 87 15.56 7.46 9.92
CA TRP A 87 16.30 6.23 10.15
C TRP A 87 15.41 5.00 10.02
N TRP A 88 14.15 5.09 10.43
CA TRP A 88 13.17 4.03 10.26
C TRP A 88 12.91 3.76 8.79
N ASP A 89 12.52 4.79 8.02
CA ASP A 89 12.32 4.71 6.58
C ASP A 89 13.57 4.10 5.90
N LYS A 90 14.75 4.62 6.21
CA LYS A 90 16.00 4.19 5.57
C LYS A 90 16.42 2.77 5.95
N TYR A 91 16.61 2.50 7.24
CA TYR A 91 17.28 1.28 7.71
C TYR A 91 16.31 0.11 7.90
N ALA A 92 15.05 0.36 8.23
CA ALA A 92 14.06 -0.71 8.36
C ALA A 92 13.51 -1.15 7.00
N TYR A 93 13.43 -0.24 6.02
CA TYR A 93 12.81 -0.54 4.73
C TYR A 93 13.70 -0.27 3.52
N HIS A 94 14.12 0.98 3.31
CA HIS A 94 14.65 1.40 2.01
C HIS A 94 16.04 0.85 1.67
N MET A 95 16.82 0.39 2.65
CA MET A 95 18.09 -0.29 2.40
C MET A 95 17.94 -1.80 2.13
N LEU A 96 16.77 -2.39 2.39
CA LEU A 96 16.53 -3.80 2.06
C LEU A 96 16.56 -3.98 0.54
N ARG A 97 17.36 -4.92 0.06
CA ARG A 97 17.57 -5.18 -1.39
C ARG A 97 16.83 -6.41 -1.91
N THR A 98 16.16 -7.16 -1.02
CA THR A 98 15.27 -8.27 -1.39
C THR A 98 13.99 -7.78 -2.06
N PRO A 99 13.24 -8.65 -2.75
CA PRO A 99 11.98 -8.26 -3.37
C PRO A 99 10.96 -7.77 -2.33
N LEU A 100 10.04 -6.88 -2.72
CA LEU A 100 9.00 -6.41 -1.80
C LEU A 100 7.96 -7.48 -1.50
N ILE A 101 7.64 -8.32 -2.48
CA ILE A 101 6.72 -9.44 -2.32
C ILE A 101 7.54 -10.74 -2.22
N PRO A 102 7.36 -11.56 -1.18
CA PRO A 102 6.36 -11.48 -0.10
C PRO A 102 6.81 -10.75 1.17
N TYR A 103 8.00 -10.15 1.20
CA TYR A 103 8.67 -9.83 2.47
C TYR A 103 8.25 -8.52 3.16
N ILE A 104 7.73 -7.56 2.41
CA ILE A 104 7.47 -6.19 2.90
C ILE A 104 6.00 -5.82 2.87
N ILE A 105 5.22 -6.34 1.92
CA ILE A 105 3.85 -5.86 1.72
C ILE A 105 2.88 -6.25 2.85
N MET A 106 1.96 -5.33 3.16
CA MET A 106 0.81 -5.59 4.02
C MET A 106 -0.34 -6.10 3.17
N ALA A 107 -1.06 -7.11 3.66
CA ALA A 107 -2.22 -7.68 2.98
C ALA A 107 -3.43 -7.73 3.91
N MET A 108 -4.59 -7.38 3.38
CA MET A 108 -5.86 -7.43 4.10
C MET A 108 -6.96 -7.93 3.16
N PRO A 109 -7.30 -9.22 3.20
CA PRO A 109 -8.47 -9.74 2.50
C PRO A 109 -9.73 -9.00 2.91
N VAL A 110 -10.55 -8.68 1.92
CA VAL A 110 -11.90 -8.13 2.12
C VAL A 110 -12.85 -9.30 2.39
N ASN A 111 -13.84 -9.05 3.23
CA ASN A 111 -14.96 -9.96 3.42
C ASN A 111 -16.24 -9.15 3.34
N LEU A 112 -16.87 -9.12 2.16
CA LEU A 112 -18.12 -8.40 1.93
C LEU A 112 -19.34 -9.19 2.44
N GLU A 113 -19.22 -10.51 2.61
CA GLU A 113 -20.33 -11.36 3.07
C GLU A 113 -20.77 -11.03 4.50
N VAL A 114 -19.86 -10.54 5.36
CA VAL A 114 -20.20 -10.09 6.73
C VAL A 114 -21.17 -8.90 6.75
N ILE A 115 -21.30 -8.18 5.63
CA ILE A 115 -22.28 -7.10 5.44
C ILE A 115 -23.36 -7.47 4.41
N ASN A 116 -23.57 -8.77 4.17
CA ASN A 116 -24.58 -9.35 3.27
C ASN A 116 -24.42 -8.97 1.78
N ILE A 117 -23.20 -8.67 1.33
CA ILE A 117 -22.91 -8.40 -0.07
C ILE A 117 -22.26 -9.64 -0.70
N PRO A 118 -22.84 -10.25 -1.75
CA PRO A 118 -22.31 -11.48 -2.34
C PRO A 118 -20.93 -11.28 -2.99
N GLU A 119 -20.00 -12.21 -2.70
CA GLU A 119 -18.69 -12.31 -3.35
C GLU A 119 -18.74 -13.43 -4.41
N THR A 120 -19.24 -13.10 -5.61
CA THR A 120 -19.39 -14.05 -6.71
C THR A 120 -18.92 -13.43 -8.03
N PRO A 121 -18.60 -14.23 -9.08
CA PRO A 121 -18.23 -13.69 -10.38
C PRO A 121 -19.25 -12.70 -10.96
N ALA A 122 -20.55 -12.94 -10.72
CA ALA A 122 -21.63 -12.08 -11.20
C ALA A 122 -21.63 -10.69 -10.56
N PHE A 123 -21.09 -10.57 -9.34
CA PHE A 123 -21.01 -9.32 -8.59
C PHE A 123 -19.64 -8.65 -8.66
N LEU A 124 -18.61 -9.31 -9.21
CA LEU A 124 -17.23 -8.82 -9.28
C LEU A 124 -17.14 -7.35 -9.75
N LEU A 125 -17.62 -7.06 -10.97
CA LEU A 125 -17.45 -5.71 -11.54
C LEU A 125 -18.31 -4.66 -10.83
N LYS A 126 -19.51 -5.03 -10.36
CA LYS A 126 -20.40 -4.13 -9.62
C LYS A 126 -19.83 -3.78 -8.24
N ASN A 127 -19.35 -4.77 -7.51
CA ASN A 127 -18.71 -4.56 -6.21
C ASN A 127 -17.42 -3.77 -6.37
N LEU A 128 -16.59 -4.07 -7.39
CA LEU A 128 -15.39 -3.30 -7.68
C LEU A 128 -15.72 -1.84 -8.02
N ALA A 129 -16.76 -1.59 -8.81
CA ALA A 129 -17.20 -0.23 -9.12
C ALA A 129 -17.63 0.56 -7.88
N ARG A 130 -18.37 -0.07 -6.97
CA ARG A 130 -18.76 0.55 -5.68
C ARG A 130 -17.55 0.78 -4.78
N ILE A 131 -16.64 -0.19 -4.67
CA ILE A 131 -15.39 -0.06 -3.90
C ILE A 131 -14.58 1.12 -4.44
N LEU A 132 -14.38 1.22 -5.75
CA LEU A 132 -13.64 2.32 -6.38
C LEU A 132 -14.32 3.68 -6.18
N TYR A 133 -15.64 3.75 -6.29
CA TYR A 133 -16.38 4.98 -6.00
C TYR A 133 -16.12 5.46 -4.57
N HIS A 134 -16.27 4.58 -3.58
CA HIS A 134 -16.01 4.93 -2.18
C HIS A 134 -14.51 5.14 -1.90
N THR A 135 -13.62 4.54 -2.70
CA THR A 135 -12.18 4.84 -2.65
C THR A 135 -11.92 6.28 -3.04
N LEU A 136 -12.57 6.75 -4.12
CA LEU A 136 -12.48 8.14 -4.58
C LEU A 136 -13.16 9.11 -3.60
N GLU A 137 -14.23 8.71 -2.91
CA GLU A 137 -14.78 9.48 -1.79
C GLU A 137 -13.76 9.65 -0.67
N PHE A 138 -13.09 8.57 -0.26
CA PHE A 138 -12.05 8.64 0.78
C PHE A 138 -10.87 9.50 0.35
N TRP A 139 -10.42 9.36 -0.90
CA TRP A 139 -9.41 10.23 -1.51
C TRP A 139 -9.84 11.70 -1.49
N ASN A 140 -11.09 12.00 -1.82
CA ASN A 140 -11.61 13.37 -1.82
C ASN A 140 -11.69 13.95 -0.41
N LEU A 141 -12.12 13.17 0.58
CA LEU A 141 -12.11 13.60 1.99
C LEU A 141 -10.70 13.90 2.47
N LEU A 142 -9.73 13.06 2.12
CA LEU A 142 -8.35 13.29 2.50
C LEU A 142 -7.76 14.51 1.80
N ARG A 143 -8.06 14.69 0.51
CA ARG A 143 -7.61 15.86 -0.28
C ARG A 143 -8.15 17.16 0.30
N ASN A 144 -9.40 17.17 0.76
CA ASN A 144 -10.00 18.32 1.43
C ASN A 144 -9.62 18.45 2.91
N ALA A 145 -8.80 17.53 3.45
CA ALA A 145 -8.44 17.46 4.87
C ALA A 145 -9.67 17.43 5.80
N THR A 146 -10.72 16.72 5.39
CA THR A 146 -11.99 16.59 6.14
C THR A 146 -12.19 15.22 6.79
N ILE A 147 -11.14 14.40 6.87
CA ILE A 147 -11.14 13.15 7.63
C ILE A 147 -10.85 13.46 9.09
N LYS A 148 -11.68 12.95 10.00
CA LYS A 148 -11.43 13.03 11.44
C LYS A 148 -10.12 12.28 11.79
N PRO A 149 -9.12 12.95 12.41
CA PRO A 149 -7.88 12.30 12.78
C PRO A 149 -8.09 11.15 13.76
N HIS A 150 -7.26 10.13 13.65
CA HIS A 150 -7.26 9.02 14.60
C HIS A 150 -7.01 9.54 16.01
N SER A 151 -7.75 8.98 16.97
CA SER A 151 -7.65 9.40 18.35
C SER A 151 -8.05 8.30 19.32
N SER A 152 -7.63 8.43 20.56
CA SER A 152 -8.05 7.57 21.67
C SER A 152 -8.58 8.40 22.85
N HIS A 153 -9.10 7.71 23.86
CA HIS A 153 -9.66 8.33 25.07
C HIS A 153 -10.78 9.35 24.77
N GLY A 154 -11.63 9.04 23.79
CA GLY A 154 -12.73 9.91 23.37
C GLY A 154 -12.26 11.19 22.70
N GLY A 155 -11.19 11.14 21.89
CA GLY A 155 -10.68 12.29 21.16
C GLY A 155 -9.59 13.09 21.88
N LYS A 156 -9.30 12.79 23.14
CA LYS A 156 -8.32 13.53 23.96
C LYS A 156 -6.88 13.35 23.50
N ILE A 157 -6.53 12.15 23.04
CA ILE A 157 -5.21 11.87 22.48
C ILE A 157 -5.38 11.76 20.97
N LYS A 158 -4.82 12.71 20.23
CA LYS A 158 -4.76 12.68 18.76
C LYS A 158 -3.46 11.99 18.32
N TYR A 159 -3.55 11.24 17.23
CA TYR A 159 -2.39 10.63 16.58
C TYR A 159 -2.00 11.43 15.34
N SER A 160 -0.79 11.18 14.84
CA SER A 160 -0.31 11.89 13.65
C SER A 160 -1.06 11.44 12.39
N SER A 161 -1.42 12.40 11.56
CA SER A 161 -2.05 12.16 10.25
C SER A 161 -1.04 12.18 9.10
N ALA A 162 0.25 12.43 9.37
CA ALA A 162 1.25 12.69 8.33
C ALA A 162 1.36 11.57 7.28
N LEU A 163 1.23 10.30 7.70
CA LEU A 163 1.35 9.14 6.82
C LEU A 163 0.13 8.94 5.90
N TYR A 164 -1.01 9.61 6.14
CA TYR A 164 -2.10 9.64 5.15
C TYR A 164 -1.63 10.19 3.80
N LYS A 165 -0.68 11.13 3.81
CA LYS A 165 -0.12 11.69 2.57
C LYS A 165 0.64 10.67 1.73
N ARG A 166 1.02 9.52 2.31
CA ARG A 166 1.69 8.41 1.62
C ARG A 166 0.74 7.24 1.29
N PHE A 167 -0.56 7.37 1.58
CA PHE A 167 -1.55 6.32 1.31
C PHE A 167 -1.97 6.31 -0.17
N PHE A 168 -2.52 7.42 -0.68
CA PHE A 168 -2.84 7.58 -2.10
C PHE A 168 -1.69 8.23 -2.87
N SER A 169 -1.66 8.01 -4.20
CA SER A 169 -0.72 8.67 -5.12
C SER A 169 0.72 8.67 -4.59
N ALA A 170 1.19 7.51 -4.13
CA ALA A 170 2.53 7.32 -3.61
C ALA A 170 3.12 5.99 -4.07
N THR A 171 4.43 5.94 -4.25
CA THR A 171 5.14 4.74 -4.69
C THR A 171 6.47 4.63 -3.97
N ARG A 172 6.95 3.42 -3.76
CA ARG A 172 8.33 3.16 -3.39
C ARG A 172 9.18 3.01 -4.66
N ALA A 173 9.73 4.12 -5.14
CA ALA A 173 10.60 4.11 -6.30
C ALA A 173 11.92 3.37 -5.97
N PRO A 174 12.39 2.47 -6.85
CA PRO A 174 13.62 1.74 -6.63
C PRO A 174 14.84 2.66 -6.81
N GLY A 175 15.83 2.53 -5.93
CA GLY A 175 17.15 3.14 -6.11
C GLY A 175 18.24 2.07 -6.05
N ILE A 176 19.40 2.35 -6.64
CA ILE A 176 20.51 1.38 -6.73
C ILE A 176 20.91 0.87 -5.35
N ASP A 177 21.21 1.78 -4.42
CA ASP A 177 21.65 1.46 -3.06
C ASP A 177 20.53 1.50 -2.02
N TYR A 178 19.56 2.40 -2.20
CA TYR A 178 18.40 2.54 -1.34
C TYR A 178 17.21 3.11 -2.11
N ASP A 179 16.02 2.64 -1.77
CA ASP A 179 14.76 3.11 -2.35
C ASP A 179 14.30 4.42 -1.70
N TYR A 180 13.22 5.00 -2.21
CA TYR A 180 12.58 6.16 -1.59
C TYR A 180 11.08 6.21 -1.90
N ILE A 181 10.32 6.82 -0.99
CA ILE A 181 8.91 7.13 -1.23
C ILE A 181 8.81 8.38 -2.10
N LYS A 182 8.18 8.25 -3.27
CA LYS A 182 7.76 9.36 -4.12
C LYS A 182 6.26 9.60 -3.90
N THR A 183 5.90 10.81 -3.52
CA THR A 183 4.52 11.19 -3.21
C THR A 183 4.04 12.28 -4.15
N TYR A 184 2.87 12.05 -4.73
CA TYR A 184 2.16 12.98 -5.63
C TYR A 184 0.88 13.52 -4.99
N PHE A 185 0.43 12.91 -3.89
CA PHE A 185 -0.70 13.39 -3.11
C PHE A 185 -0.36 14.72 -2.41
N LYS A 186 -1.29 15.67 -2.53
CA LYS A 186 -1.25 17.00 -1.91
C LYS A 186 -2.66 17.38 -1.46
N PRO A 187 -2.88 17.75 -0.20
CA PRO A 187 -4.14 18.39 0.19
C PRO A 187 -4.41 19.65 -0.66
N VAL A 188 -5.67 20.11 -0.70
CA VAL A 188 -6.10 21.24 -1.57
C VAL A 188 -5.24 22.49 -1.36
N ASN A 189 -4.84 22.78 -0.12
CA ASN A 189 -4.00 23.93 0.23
C ASN A 189 -2.52 23.78 -0.19
N GLU A 190 -2.07 22.57 -0.54
CA GLU A 190 -0.68 22.27 -0.94
C GLU A 190 -0.52 22.08 -2.46
N GLY A 191 -1.61 21.85 -3.20
CA GLY A 191 -1.62 21.87 -4.66
C GLY A 191 -2.48 20.81 -5.34
N ASN A 192 -2.16 20.52 -6.60
CA ASN A 192 -2.89 19.51 -7.37
C ASN A 192 -2.54 18.08 -6.93
N THR A 193 -3.53 17.18 -6.94
CA THR A 193 -3.35 15.74 -6.73
C THR A 193 -3.94 15.00 -7.92
N PRO A 194 -3.22 14.03 -8.48
CA PRO A 194 -3.77 13.18 -9.53
C PRO A 194 -4.93 12.32 -9.01
N SER A 195 -5.98 12.21 -9.81
CA SER A 195 -7.20 11.48 -9.46
C SER A 195 -7.44 10.24 -10.33
N HIS A 196 -6.62 10.00 -11.33
CA HIS A 196 -6.76 8.86 -12.23
C HIS A 196 -6.55 7.53 -11.51
N VAL A 197 -7.27 6.53 -11.97
CA VAL A 197 -7.20 5.15 -11.50
C VAL A 197 -6.39 4.35 -12.51
N VAL A 198 -5.51 3.48 -12.01
CA VAL A 198 -4.79 2.51 -12.85
C VAL A 198 -5.37 1.14 -12.61
N VAL A 199 -5.61 0.38 -13.68
CA VAL A 199 -6.09 -1.00 -13.61
C VAL A 199 -5.16 -1.88 -14.42
N SER A 200 -4.70 -2.97 -13.82
CA SER A 200 -3.88 -3.98 -14.49
C SER A 200 -4.54 -5.35 -14.48
N GLY A 201 -4.19 -6.17 -15.46
CA GLY A 201 -4.65 -7.56 -15.58
C GLY A 201 -4.05 -8.21 -16.81
N LYS A 202 -3.75 -9.51 -16.73
CA LYS A 202 -3.08 -10.28 -17.79
C LYS A 202 -1.90 -9.51 -18.44
N GLY A 203 -1.05 -8.92 -17.60
CA GLY A 203 0.15 -8.22 -18.06
C GLY A 203 -0.08 -6.91 -18.80
N ARG A 204 -1.32 -6.40 -18.83
CA ARG A 204 -1.71 -5.12 -19.44
C ARG A 204 -2.04 -4.11 -18.36
N ILE A 205 -1.90 -2.83 -18.69
CA ILE A 205 -2.11 -1.71 -17.78
C ILE A 205 -2.99 -0.68 -18.49
N PHE A 206 -3.98 -0.17 -17.78
CA PHE A 206 -4.93 0.82 -18.26
C PHE A 206 -5.05 1.96 -17.27
N ALA A 207 -5.39 3.15 -17.77
CA ALA A 207 -5.69 4.32 -16.95
C ALA A 207 -6.97 5.01 -17.41
N PHE A 208 -7.69 5.59 -16.45
CA PHE A 208 -8.83 6.47 -16.69
C PHE A 208 -8.95 7.48 -15.53
N ASP A 209 -9.54 8.65 -15.80
CA ASP A 209 -9.72 9.68 -14.79
C ASP A 209 -10.83 9.32 -13.79
N GLY A 210 -10.55 9.43 -12.48
CA GLY A 210 -11.53 9.22 -11.43
C GLY A 210 -12.46 10.41 -11.17
N LEU A 211 -12.21 11.55 -11.83
CA LEU A 211 -13.05 12.74 -11.75
C LEU A 211 -13.46 13.19 -13.15
N HIS A 212 -14.62 13.83 -13.23
CA HIS A 212 -14.98 14.64 -14.39
C HIS A 212 -14.17 15.93 -14.43
N ALA A 213 -14.20 16.61 -15.58
CA ALA A 213 -13.52 17.90 -15.78
C ALA A 213 -14.00 19.02 -14.82
N ASP A 214 -15.21 18.90 -14.26
CA ASP A 214 -15.76 19.81 -13.24
C ASP A 214 -15.31 19.47 -11.81
N GLY A 215 -14.50 18.43 -11.63
CA GLY A 215 -13.98 17.97 -10.35
C GLY A 215 -14.90 17.03 -9.58
N THR A 216 -16.08 16.69 -10.11
CA THR A 216 -16.98 15.72 -9.48
C THR A 216 -16.50 14.29 -9.69
N ILE A 217 -16.69 13.41 -8.70
CA ILE A 217 -16.31 12.00 -8.78
C ILE A 217 -17.19 11.30 -9.82
N ILE A 218 -16.58 10.48 -10.68
CA ILE A 218 -17.33 9.66 -11.64
C ILE A 218 -18.26 8.70 -10.92
N SER A 219 -19.46 8.49 -11.45
CA SER A 219 -20.49 7.65 -10.84
C SER A 219 -20.09 6.15 -10.82
N PRO A 220 -20.69 5.34 -9.92
CA PRO A 220 -20.49 3.90 -9.93
C PRO A 220 -20.80 3.25 -11.28
N LEU A 221 -21.83 3.73 -12.00
CA LEU A 221 -22.20 3.20 -13.32
C LEU A 221 -21.13 3.48 -14.37
N GLU A 222 -20.54 4.69 -14.39
CA GLU A 222 -19.44 5.02 -15.30
C GLU A 222 -18.20 4.17 -15.01
N ILE A 223 -17.88 3.96 -13.73
CA ILE A 223 -16.80 3.05 -13.32
C ILE A 223 -17.10 1.63 -13.83
N LEU A 224 -18.33 1.12 -13.63
CA LEU A 224 -18.73 -0.20 -14.11
C LEU A 224 -18.55 -0.33 -15.64
N ILE A 225 -18.97 0.66 -16.42
CA ILE A 225 -18.84 0.66 -17.88
C ILE A 225 -17.36 0.59 -18.30
N VAL A 226 -16.49 1.35 -17.64
CA VAL A 226 -15.04 1.31 -17.94
C VAL A 226 -14.44 -0.03 -17.54
N LEU A 227 -14.78 -0.57 -16.37
CA LEU A 227 -14.33 -1.89 -15.92
C LEU A 227 -14.80 -3.01 -16.84
N GLN A 228 -16.02 -2.92 -17.40
CA GLN A 228 -16.52 -3.88 -18.40
C GLN A 228 -15.71 -3.82 -19.70
N ARG A 229 -15.34 -2.62 -20.16
CA ARG A 229 -14.45 -2.46 -21.33
C ARG A 229 -13.08 -3.08 -21.09
N ILE A 230 -12.48 -2.82 -19.92
CA ILE A 230 -11.20 -3.43 -19.52
C ILE A 230 -11.34 -4.95 -19.47
N ARG A 231 -12.35 -5.47 -18.77
CA ARG A 231 -12.59 -6.92 -18.65
C ARG A 231 -12.77 -7.58 -20.02
N SER A 232 -13.49 -6.95 -20.94
CA SER A 232 -13.65 -7.42 -22.31
C SER A 232 -12.30 -7.51 -23.05
N ILE A 233 -11.45 -6.49 -22.96
CA ILE A 233 -10.09 -6.52 -23.53
C ILE A 233 -9.30 -7.70 -22.92
N LEU A 234 -9.33 -7.84 -21.60
CA LEU A 234 -8.62 -8.91 -20.90
C LEU A 234 -9.15 -10.31 -21.30
N ASP A 235 -10.43 -10.48 -21.58
CA ASP A 235 -10.99 -11.79 -21.94
C ASP A 235 -10.68 -12.22 -23.37
N TYR A 236 -10.61 -11.27 -24.31
CA TYR A 236 -10.50 -11.57 -25.73
C TYR A 236 -9.14 -11.30 -26.36
N GLU A 237 -8.30 -10.49 -25.72
CA GLU A 237 -6.94 -10.23 -26.21
C GLU A 237 -5.88 -11.08 -25.49
N SER A 238 -4.71 -11.21 -26.13
CA SER A 238 -3.57 -11.92 -25.56
C SER A 238 -3.00 -11.19 -24.34
N MET A 239 -2.25 -11.95 -23.53
CA MET A 239 -1.37 -11.41 -22.48
C MET A 239 -0.56 -10.22 -23.03
N GLY A 240 -0.43 -9.17 -22.23
CA GLY A 240 0.43 -8.03 -22.54
C GLY A 240 1.90 -8.32 -22.29
N ASP A 241 2.72 -7.26 -22.29
CA ASP A 241 4.17 -7.38 -22.11
C ASP A 241 4.55 -7.83 -20.69
N CYS A 242 3.66 -7.63 -19.72
CA CYS A 242 3.85 -7.92 -18.29
C CYS A 242 5.04 -7.17 -17.67
N VAL A 243 5.27 -5.91 -18.04
CA VAL A 243 6.24 -5.03 -17.37
C VAL A 243 6.16 -5.04 -15.82
N PRO A 244 4.98 -5.18 -15.17
CA PRO A 244 4.90 -5.22 -13.71
C PRO A 244 5.78 -6.29 -13.02
N VAL A 245 6.13 -7.39 -13.71
CA VAL A 245 7.03 -8.44 -13.16
C VAL A 245 8.37 -7.89 -12.69
N LEU A 246 8.86 -6.82 -13.32
CA LEU A 246 10.14 -6.20 -12.98
C LEU A 246 10.11 -5.60 -11.56
N THR A 247 8.93 -5.17 -11.08
CA THR A 247 8.75 -4.61 -9.73
C THR A 247 8.91 -5.66 -8.63
N HIS A 248 8.92 -6.95 -8.99
CA HIS A 248 9.01 -8.08 -8.09
C HIS A 248 10.41 -8.69 -8.01
N ASP A 249 11.40 -8.07 -8.64
CA ASP A 249 12.79 -8.48 -8.54
C ASP A 249 13.47 -7.91 -7.29
N ASP A 250 14.71 -8.33 -7.05
CA ASP A 250 15.61 -7.67 -6.11
C ASP A 250 15.71 -6.18 -6.44
N ARG A 251 15.74 -5.33 -5.40
CA ARG A 251 15.53 -3.88 -5.55
C ARG A 251 16.59 -3.22 -6.40
N THR A 252 17.84 -3.68 -6.33
CA THR A 252 18.93 -3.15 -7.17
C THR A 252 18.75 -3.54 -8.65
N THR A 253 18.33 -4.78 -8.94
CA THR A 253 18.04 -5.19 -10.33
C THR A 253 16.84 -4.44 -10.88
N TRP A 254 15.78 -4.30 -10.08
CA TRP A 254 14.65 -3.47 -10.45
C TRP A 254 15.07 -2.01 -10.68
N ALA A 255 15.91 -1.43 -9.82
CA ALA A 255 16.39 -0.06 -10.00
C ALA A 255 17.12 0.15 -11.33
N ASN A 256 17.94 -0.81 -11.77
CA ASN A 256 18.59 -0.74 -13.09
C ASN A 256 17.56 -0.77 -14.22
N ASN A 257 16.60 -1.70 -14.18
CA ASN A 257 15.55 -1.82 -15.19
C ASN A 257 14.60 -0.61 -15.19
N TYR A 258 14.34 -0.01 -14.03
CA TYR A 258 13.56 1.21 -13.86
C TYR A 258 14.24 2.42 -14.51
N ILE A 259 15.56 2.55 -14.36
CA ILE A 259 16.35 3.58 -15.05
C ILE A 259 16.33 3.33 -16.56
N HIS A 260 16.59 2.09 -16.99
CA HIS A 260 16.61 1.72 -18.41
C HIS A 260 15.27 1.98 -19.11
N LEU A 261 14.14 1.64 -18.47
CA LEU A 261 12.80 1.97 -18.96
C LEU A 261 12.66 3.47 -19.26
N GLN A 262 13.14 4.34 -18.38
CA GLN A 262 13.06 5.80 -18.54
C GLN A 262 14.02 6.33 -19.61
N GLU A 263 15.16 5.67 -19.84
CA GLU A 263 16.15 6.08 -20.84
C GLU A 263 15.71 5.76 -22.27
N ILE A 264 14.86 4.74 -22.48
CA ILE A 264 14.37 4.35 -23.81
C ILE A 264 13.53 5.45 -24.47
N SER A 265 12.58 6.05 -23.75
CA SER A 265 11.70 7.06 -24.33
C SER A 265 11.04 7.97 -23.29
N GLU A 266 10.68 9.18 -23.70
CA GLU A 266 9.90 10.10 -22.86
C GLU A 266 8.51 9.52 -22.54
N LYS A 267 7.92 8.79 -23.49
CA LYS A 267 6.65 8.07 -23.30
C LYS A 267 6.73 7.07 -22.14
N ASN A 268 7.85 6.38 -21.96
CA ASN A 268 8.01 5.47 -20.81
C ASN A 268 8.07 6.24 -19.48
N LYS A 269 8.71 7.41 -19.43
CA LYS A 269 8.70 8.26 -18.23
C LYS A 269 7.28 8.71 -17.89
N GLU A 270 6.54 9.20 -18.88
CA GLU A 270 5.13 9.58 -18.72
C GLU A 270 4.26 8.40 -18.26
N THR A 271 4.51 7.20 -18.82
CA THR A 271 3.80 5.97 -18.44
C THR A 271 4.10 5.56 -17.00
N ILE A 272 5.37 5.60 -16.59
CA ILE A 272 5.79 5.33 -15.20
C ILE A 272 5.15 6.34 -14.26
N GLU A 273 5.26 7.64 -14.57
CA GLU A 273 4.66 8.68 -13.74
C GLU A 273 3.13 8.50 -13.63
N THR A 274 2.45 8.13 -14.71
CA THR A 274 1.02 7.80 -14.69
C THR A 274 0.71 6.65 -13.73
N ILE A 275 1.53 5.59 -13.70
CA ILE A 275 1.34 4.47 -12.77
C ILE A 275 1.61 4.88 -11.32
N GLU A 276 2.74 5.53 -11.09
CA GLU A 276 3.21 5.91 -9.75
C GLU A 276 2.33 6.98 -9.08
N SER A 277 1.75 7.87 -9.87
CA SER A 277 0.99 9.03 -9.39
C SER A 277 -0.51 8.76 -9.25
N SER A 278 -1.00 7.59 -9.72
CA SER A 278 -2.43 7.24 -9.68
C SER A 278 -3.02 7.35 -8.27
N SER A 279 -4.29 7.69 -8.16
CA SER A 279 -4.96 7.73 -6.84
C SER A 279 -4.89 6.36 -6.18
N ILE A 280 -5.34 5.33 -6.90
CA ILE A 280 -5.31 3.92 -6.52
C ILE A 280 -4.93 3.05 -7.74
N ILE A 281 -4.37 1.86 -7.49
CA ILE A 281 -4.22 0.82 -8.50
C ILE A 281 -5.13 -0.36 -8.20
N VAL A 282 -5.72 -0.95 -9.24
CA VAL A 282 -6.48 -2.20 -9.18
C VAL A 282 -5.74 -3.27 -9.97
N THR A 283 -5.67 -4.49 -9.45
CA THR A 283 -5.20 -5.65 -10.20
C THR A 283 -6.30 -6.69 -10.31
N PHE A 284 -6.70 -7.00 -11.55
CA PHE A 284 -7.50 -8.18 -11.85
C PHE A 284 -6.61 -9.42 -11.78
N ASP A 285 -6.85 -10.24 -10.76
CA ASP A 285 -6.14 -11.49 -10.54
C ASP A 285 -7.05 -12.66 -10.99
N GLU A 286 -6.55 -13.50 -11.90
CA GLU A 286 -7.32 -14.62 -12.47
C GLU A 286 -7.48 -15.80 -11.49
N ASN A 287 -6.82 -15.77 -10.34
CA ASN A 287 -6.99 -16.78 -9.29
C ASN A 287 -8.37 -16.65 -8.61
N GLU A 288 -8.83 -17.75 -8.02
CA GLU A 288 -10.16 -17.88 -7.39
C GLU A 288 -10.04 -18.41 -5.95
N PRO A 289 -9.53 -17.61 -4.98
CA PRO A 289 -9.35 -18.07 -3.60
C PRO A 289 -10.67 -18.47 -2.95
N HIS A 290 -10.67 -19.55 -2.16
CA HIS A 290 -11.88 -20.06 -1.50
C HIS A 290 -11.95 -19.76 0.00
N SER A 291 -10.88 -19.23 0.60
CA SER A 291 -10.83 -18.88 2.02
C SER A 291 -10.09 -17.58 2.28
N TYR A 292 -10.19 -17.07 3.52
CA TYR A 292 -9.46 -15.88 3.94
C TYR A 292 -7.94 -16.12 3.85
N GLU A 293 -7.49 -17.30 4.26
CA GLU A 293 -6.09 -17.73 4.22
C GLU A 293 -5.56 -17.81 2.78
N GLU A 294 -6.33 -18.38 1.85
CA GLU A 294 -5.94 -18.44 0.45
C GLU A 294 -5.90 -17.05 -0.19
N THR A 295 -6.86 -16.18 0.17
CA THR A 295 -6.87 -14.78 -0.27
C THR A 295 -5.63 -14.04 0.23
N SER A 296 -5.26 -14.19 1.51
CA SER A 296 -4.03 -13.63 2.09
C SER A 296 -2.78 -14.13 1.37
N LEU A 297 -2.71 -15.44 1.10
CA LEU A 297 -1.55 -16.03 0.42
C LEU A 297 -1.40 -15.48 -1.00
N LEU A 298 -2.51 -15.32 -1.73
CA LEU A 298 -2.50 -14.78 -3.09
C LEU A 298 -2.20 -13.28 -3.12
N CYS A 299 -2.42 -12.52 -2.05
CA CYS A 299 -1.93 -11.14 -1.97
C CYS A 299 -0.41 -11.11 -2.16
N VAL A 300 0.30 -12.05 -1.49
CA VAL A 300 1.76 -12.12 -1.45
C VAL A 300 2.39 -13.11 -2.44
N ASN A 301 1.60 -13.81 -3.27
CA ASN A 301 2.12 -14.80 -4.24
C ASN A 301 1.28 -14.92 -5.53
N GLY A 302 0.17 -14.21 -5.69
CA GLY A 302 -0.76 -14.36 -6.83
C GLY A 302 -0.21 -13.85 -8.16
N ASP A 303 -0.99 -13.07 -8.91
CA ASP A 303 -0.57 -12.66 -10.26
C ASP A 303 0.53 -11.59 -10.29
N PHE A 304 1.79 -12.03 -10.33
CA PHE A 304 2.96 -11.15 -10.51
C PHE A 304 3.02 -10.48 -11.89
N HIS A 305 2.30 -10.97 -12.89
CA HIS A 305 2.33 -10.38 -14.24
C HIS A 305 1.67 -9.01 -14.28
N SER A 306 0.76 -8.75 -13.34
CA SER A 306 -0.11 -7.58 -13.35
C SER A 306 0.09 -6.67 -12.14
N LYS A 307 0.63 -7.17 -11.02
CA LYS A 307 0.81 -6.38 -9.80
C LYS A 307 1.97 -5.40 -9.93
N TRP A 308 1.71 -4.13 -9.66
CA TRP A 308 2.79 -3.14 -9.50
C TRP A 308 3.23 -3.09 -8.04
N GLY A 309 4.28 -3.83 -7.69
CA GLY A 309 4.68 -4.08 -6.29
C GLY A 309 5.08 -2.85 -5.48
N ASP A 310 5.41 -1.74 -6.15
CA ASP A 310 5.89 -0.52 -5.50
C ASP A 310 4.76 0.43 -5.04
N ARG A 311 3.52 0.23 -5.50
CA ARG A 311 2.42 1.16 -5.20
C ARG A 311 2.03 1.06 -3.74
N SER A 312 1.89 2.23 -3.10
CA SER A 312 1.49 2.36 -1.69
C SER A 312 0.20 1.61 -1.35
N SER A 313 -0.80 1.65 -2.23
CA SER A 313 -2.10 1.02 -2.00
C SER A 313 -2.66 0.44 -3.30
N THR A 314 -3.04 -0.83 -3.22
CA THR A 314 -3.55 -1.65 -4.33
C THR A 314 -4.82 -2.38 -3.91
N ILE A 315 -5.81 -2.42 -4.80
CA ILE A 315 -6.98 -3.29 -4.68
C ILE A 315 -6.75 -4.51 -5.57
N ILE A 316 -6.78 -5.71 -5.02
CA ILE A 316 -6.79 -6.95 -5.80
C ILE A 316 -8.24 -7.38 -5.97
N ALA A 317 -8.65 -7.64 -7.21
CA ALA A 317 -9.96 -8.14 -7.58
C ALA A 317 -9.80 -9.54 -8.19
N PHE A 318 -10.17 -10.56 -7.42
CA PHE A 318 -10.08 -11.95 -7.84
C PHE A 318 -11.25 -12.34 -8.76
N LYS A 319 -11.00 -13.25 -9.69
CA LYS A 319 -11.98 -13.70 -10.69
C LYS A 319 -13.30 -14.18 -10.10
N ASN A 320 -13.27 -14.76 -8.91
CA ASN A 320 -14.46 -15.26 -8.23
C ASN A 320 -15.26 -14.19 -7.47
N GLY A 321 -14.89 -12.92 -7.55
CA GLY A 321 -15.62 -11.83 -6.88
C GLY A 321 -15.14 -11.51 -5.46
N ARG A 322 -14.02 -12.10 -5.02
CA ARG A 322 -13.33 -11.71 -3.78
C ARG A 322 -12.38 -10.55 -4.00
N PHE A 323 -12.06 -9.83 -2.93
CA PHE A 323 -11.14 -8.69 -2.97
C PHE A 323 -10.11 -8.74 -1.87
N ALA A 324 -9.01 -8.02 -2.06
CA ALA A 324 -8.06 -7.72 -1.00
C ALA A 324 -7.49 -6.32 -1.16
N TYR A 325 -7.10 -5.70 -0.06
CA TYR A 325 -6.30 -4.49 -0.07
C TYR A 325 -4.86 -4.84 0.26
N VAL A 326 -3.93 -4.34 -0.54
CA VAL A 326 -2.49 -4.55 -0.36
C VAL A 326 -1.82 -3.19 -0.26
N GLY A 327 -0.85 -3.05 0.64
CA GLY A 327 -0.08 -1.82 0.76
C GLY A 327 1.42 -2.07 0.90
N GLU A 328 2.21 -1.19 0.29
CA GLU A 328 3.67 -1.17 0.48
C GLU A 328 3.98 -0.57 1.86
N HIS A 329 4.66 -1.33 2.72
CA HIS A 329 4.73 -1.04 4.15
C HIS A 329 5.65 0.13 4.51
N SER A 330 6.62 0.47 3.66
CA SER A 330 7.46 1.66 3.92
C SER A 330 6.72 2.98 3.67
N ALA A 331 5.62 2.94 2.91
CA ALA A 331 4.80 4.12 2.68
C ALA A 331 4.04 4.55 3.95
N TYR A 332 3.47 3.61 4.70
CA TYR A 332 2.65 3.90 5.88
C TYR A 332 2.46 2.67 6.78
N ASP A 333 1.93 2.88 7.99
CA ASP A 333 1.58 1.80 8.93
C ASP A 333 0.15 1.28 8.73
N GLY A 334 -0.10 0.01 9.03
CA GLY A 334 -1.37 -0.69 8.76
C GLY A 334 -2.65 0.00 9.26
N THR A 335 -2.56 0.88 10.27
CA THR A 335 -3.68 1.70 10.78
C THR A 335 -4.40 2.46 9.67
N PHE A 336 -3.68 2.99 8.66
CA PHE A 336 -4.30 3.72 7.56
C PHE A 336 -5.05 2.80 6.60
N SER A 337 -4.51 1.60 6.30
CA SER A 337 -5.23 0.57 5.55
C SER A 337 -6.52 0.14 6.25
N VAL A 338 -6.48 -0.09 7.56
CA VAL A 338 -7.66 -0.47 8.34
C VAL A 338 -8.70 0.65 8.34
N SER A 339 -8.27 1.91 8.49
CA SER A 339 -9.14 3.08 8.42
C SER A 339 -9.83 3.20 7.05
N TYR A 340 -9.08 3.07 5.96
CA TYR A 340 -9.61 3.06 4.60
C TYR A 340 -10.61 1.91 4.38
N ALA A 341 -10.26 0.68 4.78
CA ALA A 341 -11.13 -0.46 4.57
C ALA A 341 -12.41 -0.38 5.38
N LEU A 342 -12.34 0.11 6.62
CA LEU A 342 -13.52 0.38 7.44
C LEU A 342 -14.41 1.43 6.78
N PHE A 343 -13.84 2.50 6.23
CA PHE A 343 -14.61 3.49 5.47
C PHE A 343 -15.35 2.86 4.30
N VAL A 344 -14.65 2.08 3.46
CA VAL A 344 -15.27 1.42 2.29
C VAL A 344 -16.33 0.41 2.72
N GLN A 345 -16.07 -0.42 3.74
CA GLN A 345 -17.02 -1.43 4.21
C GLN A 345 -18.28 -0.79 4.80
N LEU A 346 -18.14 0.26 5.61
CA LEU A 346 -19.30 1.01 6.11
C LEU A 346 -20.05 1.70 4.97
N SER A 347 -19.35 2.26 3.99
CA SER A 347 -19.99 2.86 2.81
C SER A 347 -20.82 1.84 2.04
N MET A 348 -20.27 0.64 1.82
CA MET A 348 -20.95 -0.47 1.14
C MET A 348 -22.16 -0.99 1.92
N PHE A 349 -22.11 -0.93 3.26
CA PHE A 349 -23.19 -1.36 4.14
C PHE A 349 -24.32 -0.32 4.25
N GLU A 350 -23.97 0.96 4.38
CA GLU A 350 -24.91 2.06 4.61
C GLU A 350 -25.56 2.57 3.31
N ILE A 351 -24.84 2.50 2.19
CA ILE A 351 -25.30 2.99 0.89
C ILE A 351 -25.76 1.80 0.05
N GLY A 352 -27.04 1.83 -0.31
CA GLY A 352 -27.67 0.81 -1.16
C GLY A 352 -27.00 0.64 -2.52
N GLU A 353 -27.30 -0.47 -3.19
CA GLU A 353 -26.79 -0.73 -4.54
C GLU A 353 -27.25 0.37 -5.51
N PRO A 354 -26.35 0.92 -6.35
CA PRO A 354 -26.73 1.86 -7.39
C PRO A 354 -27.72 1.24 -8.38
N ASP A 355 -28.61 2.07 -8.95
CA ASP A 355 -29.40 1.63 -10.09
C ASP A 355 -28.52 1.53 -11.34
N TRP A 356 -28.06 0.33 -11.64
CA TRP A 356 -27.20 0.04 -12.79
C TRP A 356 -27.89 0.20 -14.15
N SER A 357 -29.22 0.37 -14.18
CA SER A 357 -29.99 0.55 -15.41
C SER A 357 -30.18 2.03 -15.79
N CYS A 358 -30.00 2.95 -14.83
CA CYS A 358 -30.17 4.37 -15.02
C CYS A 358 -28.93 4.99 -15.68
N THR A 359 -28.95 5.14 -17.00
CA THR A 359 -27.87 5.78 -17.77
C THR A 359 -28.01 7.30 -17.86
N ASP A 360 -29.08 7.86 -17.30
CA ASP A 360 -29.35 9.29 -17.30
C ASP A 360 -28.19 10.04 -16.63
N ASN A 361 -27.56 10.95 -17.36
CA ASN A 361 -26.39 11.74 -16.97
C ASN A 361 -25.03 11.02 -16.97
N SER A 362 -24.95 9.75 -17.38
CA SER A 362 -23.66 9.08 -17.56
C SER A 362 -22.86 9.69 -18.73
N LYS A 363 -21.59 9.97 -18.49
CA LYS A 363 -20.65 10.53 -19.45
C LYS A 363 -19.68 9.44 -19.90
N TYR A 364 -19.22 9.56 -21.14
CA TYR A 364 -18.17 8.68 -21.65
C TYR A 364 -16.85 8.98 -20.94
N ILE A 365 -16.24 7.94 -20.36
CA ILE A 365 -14.92 8.02 -19.75
C ILE A 365 -13.88 7.48 -20.73
N THR A 366 -12.85 8.29 -20.99
CA THR A 366 -11.71 7.89 -21.82
C THR A 366 -10.89 6.83 -21.09
N LEU A 367 -10.59 5.75 -21.80
CA LEU A 367 -9.76 4.65 -21.33
C LEU A 367 -8.50 4.59 -22.19
N THR A 368 -7.34 4.62 -21.54
CA THR A 368 -6.04 4.56 -22.21
C THR A 368 -5.31 3.29 -21.79
N GLU A 369 -4.87 2.47 -22.75
CA GLU A 369 -3.93 1.39 -22.47
C GLU A 369 -2.51 1.95 -22.43
N LEU A 370 -1.81 1.67 -21.33
CA LEU A 370 -0.44 2.12 -21.08
C LEU A 370 0.54 1.08 -21.62
N LYS A 371 1.22 1.43 -22.72
CA LYS A 371 2.20 0.56 -23.38
C LYS A 371 3.60 1.14 -23.28
N PHE A 372 4.55 0.30 -22.89
CA PHE A 372 5.95 0.66 -22.84
C PHE A 372 6.59 0.48 -24.20
N ASP A 373 7.55 1.35 -24.52
CA ASP A 373 8.52 1.09 -25.57
C ASP A 373 9.62 0.20 -24.97
N LEU A 374 9.85 -0.97 -25.54
CA LEU A 374 10.76 -1.98 -25.01
C LEU A 374 11.83 -2.33 -26.05
N ASP A 375 13.07 -2.42 -25.61
CA ASP A 375 14.16 -2.97 -26.41
C ASP A 375 14.38 -4.46 -26.12
N ASN A 376 15.35 -5.06 -26.82
CA ASN A 376 15.68 -6.47 -26.66
C ASN A 376 16.25 -6.81 -25.28
N GLU A 377 16.80 -5.84 -24.55
CA GLU A 377 17.37 -6.06 -23.22
C GLU A 377 16.27 -6.13 -22.18
N LEU A 378 15.36 -5.15 -22.16
CA LEU A 378 14.20 -5.19 -21.27
C LEU A 378 13.30 -6.38 -21.56
N GLN A 379 13.11 -6.77 -22.82
CA GLN A 379 12.30 -7.94 -23.13
C GLN A 379 12.88 -9.21 -22.49
N LYS A 380 14.21 -9.37 -22.50
CA LYS A 380 14.88 -10.49 -21.83
C LYS A 380 14.77 -10.41 -20.33
N GLU A 381 14.89 -9.22 -19.75
CA GLU A 381 14.75 -9.02 -18.30
C GLU A 381 13.32 -9.30 -17.82
N ILE A 382 12.32 -8.90 -18.60
CA ILE A 382 10.91 -9.24 -18.37
C ILE A 382 10.73 -10.76 -18.40
N ASP A 383 11.27 -11.44 -19.41
CA ASP A 383 11.14 -12.90 -19.53
C ASP A 383 11.87 -13.66 -18.40
N ARG A 384 13.03 -13.16 -17.98
CA ARG A 384 13.75 -13.68 -16.80
C ARG A 384 12.91 -13.50 -15.52
N ALA A 385 12.41 -12.29 -15.28
CA ALA A 385 11.63 -11.98 -14.09
C ALA A 385 10.31 -12.76 -14.06
N LYS A 386 9.62 -12.95 -15.19
CA LYS A 386 8.47 -13.84 -15.34
C LYS A 386 8.79 -15.25 -14.85
N LEU A 387 9.85 -15.85 -15.39
CA LEU A 387 10.25 -17.21 -15.02
C LEU A 387 10.54 -17.34 -13.52
N ASP A 388 11.25 -16.37 -12.95
CA ASP A 388 11.55 -16.36 -11.52
C ASP A 388 10.27 -16.21 -10.67
N CYS A 389 9.38 -15.29 -11.03
CA CYS A 389 8.07 -15.14 -10.40
C CYS A 389 7.25 -16.44 -10.46
N ASP A 390 7.15 -17.07 -11.63
CA ASP A 390 6.41 -18.34 -11.81
C ASP A 390 6.99 -19.47 -10.96
N LEU A 391 8.32 -19.55 -10.86
CA LEU A 391 8.99 -20.50 -9.98
C LEU A 391 8.69 -20.22 -8.50
N ARG A 392 8.70 -18.94 -8.07
CA ARG A 392 8.30 -18.55 -6.72
C ARG A 392 6.87 -18.98 -6.41
N VAL A 393 5.91 -18.73 -7.31
CA VAL A 393 4.52 -19.19 -7.15
C VAL A 393 4.45 -20.71 -7.01
N ALA A 394 5.12 -21.44 -7.90
CA ALA A 394 5.10 -22.90 -7.89
C ALA A 394 5.69 -23.52 -6.61
N ILE A 395 6.81 -22.96 -6.10
CA ILE A 395 7.43 -23.38 -4.84
C ILE A 395 6.49 -23.09 -3.67
N ASN A 396 5.90 -21.91 -3.64
CA ASN A 396 5.05 -21.46 -2.54
C ASN A 396 3.73 -22.24 -2.47
N MET A 397 3.16 -22.62 -3.62
CA MET A 397 2.01 -23.52 -3.68
C MET A 397 2.34 -24.95 -3.25
N LYS A 398 3.54 -25.46 -3.55
CA LYS A 398 3.99 -26.79 -3.07
C LYS A 398 4.26 -26.80 -1.56
N ASN A 399 4.70 -25.67 -1.02
CA ASN A 399 5.04 -25.48 0.38
C ASN A 399 3.94 -24.77 1.19
N LYS A 400 2.64 -24.92 0.83
CA LYS A 400 1.50 -24.28 1.51
C LYS A 400 1.58 -24.36 3.05
N ASN A 401 2.09 -25.46 3.60
CA ASN A 401 2.26 -25.64 5.06
C ASN A 401 3.43 -24.84 5.69
N THR A 402 4.44 -24.45 4.91
CA THR A 402 5.67 -23.77 5.39
C THR A 402 5.54 -22.25 5.37
N LEU A 403 4.87 -21.67 4.36
CA LEU A 403 4.61 -20.21 4.32
C LEU A 403 3.63 -19.74 5.39
N LEU A 404 2.63 -20.56 5.73
CA LEU A 404 1.69 -20.27 6.82
C LEU A 404 2.43 -20.06 8.16
N ARG A 405 3.61 -20.66 8.35
CA ARG A 405 4.44 -20.45 9.56
C ARG A 405 5.33 -19.20 9.51
N ASN A 406 5.70 -18.73 8.32
CA ASN A 406 6.68 -17.64 8.15
C ASN A 406 6.06 -16.28 7.82
N THR A 407 4.78 -16.24 7.43
CA THR A 407 4.08 -14.99 7.05
C THR A 407 3.06 -14.52 8.10
N LEU A 408 2.77 -15.33 9.13
CA LEU A 408 1.77 -15.04 10.17
C LEU A 408 2.35 -14.81 11.57
N THR A 409 3.67 -14.66 11.72
CA THR A 409 4.33 -14.42 13.00
C THR A 409 4.79 -12.97 13.14
N PHE A 410 3.83 -12.05 13.11
CA PHE A 410 3.87 -10.83 13.92
C PHE A 410 2.56 -10.77 14.71
N GLU A 411 2.35 -11.77 15.58
CA GLU A 411 1.47 -11.57 16.72
C GLU A 411 2.10 -10.47 17.57
N LEU A 412 1.36 -9.37 17.73
CA LEU A 412 1.65 -8.30 18.68
C LEU A 412 1.96 -8.92 20.06
N ILE A 413 3.22 -8.77 20.50
CA ILE A 413 3.57 -8.84 21.92
C ILE A 413 3.46 -7.44 22.50
#